data_AF-A0A3D4C6G1-F1
#
_entry.id   AF-A0A3D4C6G1-F1
#
_cell.length_a   1.000
_cell.length_b   1.000
_cell.length_c   1.000
_cell.angle_alpha   90.00
_cell.angle_beta   90.00
_cell.angle_gamma   90.00
#
_symmetry.space_group_name_H-M   'P 1'
#
loop_
_entity.id
_entity.type
_entity.pdbx_description
1 polymer ?
#
loop_
_entity_poly.entity_id
_entity_poly.type
_entity_poly.pdbx_seq_one_letter_code
_entity_poly.pdbx_strand_id
1 'polypeptide(L)'
;MKKIAWLLSLILCVTTLIICPPAQATQEWEMISPYLRFQGGNVYAGASKNGQTWTLNQGTGERKYTSHIDFKDSYVIPPNVIVSLTGIDRDNKANSRINVVATNVTETGFDIEYKTWADTKITSLWSSWTALGE
;
A
#
# COMPACT_ATOMS: atom_id res chain seq x y z
N MET A 1 60.48 -14.80 14.58
CA MET A 1 59.66 -14.23 13.50
C MET A 1 58.16 -14.55 13.63
N LYS A 2 57.74 -15.82 13.75
CA LYS A 2 56.30 -16.19 13.84
C LYS A 2 55.53 -15.55 15.03
N LYS A 3 56.17 -15.39 16.20
CA LYS A 3 55.56 -14.77 17.39
C LYS A 3 55.28 -13.27 17.22
N ILE A 4 56.14 -12.56 16.49
CA ILE A 4 56.01 -11.12 16.22
C ILE A 4 54.90 -10.86 15.19
N ALA A 5 54.79 -11.73 14.17
CA ALA A 5 53.69 -11.67 13.20
C ALA A 5 52.32 -11.92 13.86
N TRP A 6 52.25 -12.85 14.82
CA TRP A 6 51.04 -13.08 15.62
C TRP A 6 50.66 -11.87 16.47
N LEU A 7 51.65 -11.23 17.12
CA LEU A 7 51.40 -10.05 17.94
C LEU A 7 50.90 -8.86 17.10
N LEU A 8 51.50 -8.64 15.93
CA LEU A 8 51.10 -7.56 15.02
C LEU A 8 49.71 -7.80 14.41
N SER A 9 49.35 -9.05 14.09
CA SER A 9 48.00 -9.40 13.62
C SER A 9 46.96 -9.24 14.72
N LEU A 10 47.31 -9.56 15.98
CA LEU A 10 46.43 -9.38 17.13
C LEU A 10 46.22 -7.88 17.41
N ILE A 11 47.28 -7.08 17.38
CA ILE A 11 47.20 -5.62 17.55
C ILE A 11 46.35 -5.01 16.44
N LEU A 12 46.55 -5.40 15.17
CA LEU A 12 45.74 -4.92 14.05
C LEU A 12 44.26 -5.26 14.26
N CYS A 13 43.95 -6.51 14.63
CA CYS A 13 42.58 -6.98 14.88
C CYS A 13 41.91 -6.24 16.06
N VAL A 14 42.63 -6.03 17.16
CA VAL A 14 42.14 -5.29 18.33
C VAL A 14 41.96 -3.81 18.01
N THR A 15 42.86 -3.20 17.23
CA THR A 15 42.69 -1.81 16.79
C THR A 15 41.50 -1.64 15.85
N THR A 16 41.21 -2.60 14.97
CA THR A 16 40.00 -2.57 14.11
C THR A 16 38.71 -2.71 14.90
N LEU A 17 38.73 -3.42 16.04
CA LEU A 17 37.58 -3.54 16.94
C LEU A 17 37.34 -2.29 17.81
N ILE A 18 38.38 -1.48 18.06
CA ILE A 18 38.27 -0.25 18.86
C ILE A 18 37.89 0.96 17.99
N ILE A 19 38.33 1.00 16.73
CA ILE A 19 38.10 2.15 15.83
C ILE A 19 36.75 2.04 15.10
N CYS A 20 36.22 0.82 14.93
CA CYS A 20 34.90 0.60 14.37
C CYS A 20 33.91 0.39 15.53
N PRO A 21 33.10 1.38 15.95
CA PRO A 21 31.95 1.06 16.77
C PRO A 21 31.14 -0.01 16.03
N PRO A 22 30.64 -1.06 16.70
CA PRO A 22 29.74 -2.00 16.04
C PRO A 22 28.65 -1.16 15.38
N ALA A 23 28.35 -1.42 14.11
CA ALA A 23 27.22 -0.83 13.42
C ALA A 23 25.93 -1.33 14.11
N GLN A 24 25.63 -0.82 15.31
CA GLN A 24 24.33 -0.88 15.92
C GLN A 24 23.49 0.16 15.20
N ALA A 25 22.95 -0.26 14.05
CA ALA A 25 21.74 0.34 13.55
C ALA A 25 20.57 -0.16 14.43
N THR A 26 20.51 0.32 15.68
CA THR A 26 19.26 0.33 16.45
C THR A 26 18.62 1.68 16.21
N GLN A 27 18.13 1.88 14.99
CA GLN A 27 17.32 3.04 14.67
C GLN A 27 15.90 2.74 15.14
N GLU A 28 15.71 2.77 16.46
CA GLU A 28 14.39 2.75 17.06
C GLU A 28 13.78 4.14 16.87
N TRP A 29 12.87 4.26 15.92
CA TRP A 29 12.04 5.46 15.76
C TRP A 29 10.71 5.23 16.45
N GLU A 30 10.33 6.17 17.31
CA GLU A 30 8.98 6.26 17.84
C GLU A 30 8.24 7.42 17.17
N MET A 31 7.07 7.11 16.60
CA MET A 31 6.12 8.11 16.13
C MET A 31 5.15 8.40 17.28
N ILE A 32 5.38 9.50 18.01
CA ILE A 32 4.49 9.96 19.07
C ILE A 32 3.78 11.21 18.58
N SER A 33 2.56 11.05 18.06
CA SER A 33 1.68 12.15 17.75
C SER A 33 0.33 11.93 18.43
N PRO A 34 -0.17 12.87 19.26
CA PRO A 34 -1.49 12.77 19.85
C PRO A 34 -2.61 12.92 18.80
N TYR A 35 -2.26 13.29 17.57
CA TYR A 35 -3.18 13.52 16.46
C TYR A 35 -3.11 12.43 15.40
N LEU A 36 -2.19 11.46 15.50
CA LEU A 36 -2.11 10.36 14.54
C LEU A 36 -3.41 9.55 14.52
N ARG A 37 -4.07 9.53 13.38
CA ARG A 37 -5.34 8.85 13.15
C ARG A 37 -5.20 7.77 12.12
N PHE A 38 -5.73 6.60 12.48
CA PHE A 38 -5.94 5.47 11.59
C PHE A 38 -7.43 5.34 11.31
N GLN A 39 -7.81 5.39 10.04
CA GLN A 39 -9.15 5.04 9.59
C GLN A 39 -9.06 3.89 8.60
N GLY A 40 -10.09 3.07 8.50
CA GLY A 40 -10.09 1.94 7.60
C GLY A 40 -11.48 1.40 7.35
N GLY A 41 -11.61 0.62 6.28
CA GLY A 41 -12.89 0.06 5.90
C GLY A 41 -12.78 -0.96 4.79
N ASN A 42 -13.90 -1.61 4.52
CA ASN A 42 -14.05 -2.57 3.43
C ASN A 42 -15.11 -2.06 2.46
N VAL A 43 -14.87 -2.28 1.16
CA VAL A 43 -15.73 -1.81 0.08
C VAL A 43 -15.99 -2.97 -0.86
N TYR A 44 -17.28 -3.16 -1.16
CA TYR A 44 -17.72 -4.01 -2.26
C TYR A 44 -18.20 -3.13 -3.41
N ALA A 45 -17.73 -3.43 -4.62
CA ALA A 45 -18.17 -2.81 -5.86
C ALA A 45 -18.43 -3.90 -6.91
N GLY A 46 -19.58 -3.85 -7.58
CA GLY A 46 -19.95 -4.90 -8.53
C GLY A 46 -21.27 -4.67 -9.23
N ALA A 47 -21.48 -5.40 -10.31
CA ALA A 47 -22.63 -5.25 -11.20
C ALA A 47 -23.98 -5.31 -10.44
N SER A 48 -24.12 -6.22 -9.47
CA SER A 48 -25.37 -6.36 -8.70
C SER A 48 -25.66 -5.17 -7.78
N LYS A 49 -24.64 -4.45 -7.30
CA LYS A 49 -24.79 -3.28 -6.43
C LYS A 49 -24.90 -1.98 -7.24
N ASN A 50 -24.11 -1.86 -8.30
CA ASN A 50 -23.91 -0.60 -9.03
C ASN A 50 -24.70 -0.53 -10.35
N GLY A 51 -25.29 -1.64 -10.80
CA GLY A 51 -26.17 -1.69 -11.95
C GLY A 51 -25.51 -1.16 -13.22
N GLN A 52 -26.20 -0.23 -13.90
CA GLN A 52 -25.74 0.33 -15.18
C GLN A 52 -24.45 1.16 -15.08
N THR A 53 -24.10 1.66 -13.89
CA THR A 53 -22.85 2.41 -13.69
C THR A 53 -21.62 1.49 -13.70
N TRP A 54 -21.83 0.17 -13.54
CA TRP A 54 -20.76 -0.81 -13.59
C TRP A 54 -20.39 -1.17 -15.03
N THR A 55 -19.23 -0.70 -15.48
CA THR A 55 -18.76 -0.90 -16.86
C THR A 55 -17.71 -2.00 -16.99
N LEU A 56 -17.15 -2.51 -15.89
CA LEU A 56 -16.01 -3.43 -15.91
C LEU A 56 -16.34 -4.84 -16.42
N ASN A 57 -17.62 -5.22 -16.47
CA ASN A 57 -18.09 -6.48 -17.06
C ASN A 57 -18.52 -6.35 -18.53
N GLN A 58 -18.43 -5.16 -19.14
CA GLN A 58 -18.90 -4.89 -20.51
C GLN A 58 -17.80 -4.23 -21.36
N GLY A 59 -17.95 -4.24 -22.68
CA GLY A 59 -17.00 -3.61 -23.62
C GLY A 59 -15.58 -4.22 -23.64
N THR A 60 -14.68 -3.57 -24.38
CA THR A 60 -13.26 -3.90 -24.43
C THR A 60 -12.43 -2.63 -24.28
N GLY A 61 -11.11 -2.75 -24.15
CA GLY A 61 -10.23 -1.60 -23.90
C GLY A 61 -10.26 -1.14 -22.45
N GLU A 62 -9.65 0.00 -22.16
CA GLU A 62 -9.57 0.56 -20.81
C GLU A 62 -10.96 0.96 -20.30
N ARG A 63 -11.29 0.48 -19.10
CA ARG A 63 -12.56 0.75 -18.41
C ARG A 63 -12.28 0.99 -16.94
N LYS A 64 -13.02 1.93 -16.36
CA LYS A 64 -12.84 2.38 -14.99
C LYS A 64 -14.17 2.46 -14.26
N TYR A 65 -14.12 2.22 -12.95
CA TYR A 65 -15.20 2.45 -12.02
C TYR A 65 -14.62 3.07 -10.74
N THR A 66 -15.31 4.04 -10.16
CA THR A 66 -14.82 4.76 -8.98
C THR A 66 -15.81 4.64 -7.83
N SER A 67 -15.29 4.34 -6.63
CA SER A 67 -16.04 4.41 -5.38
C SER A 67 -15.50 5.53 -4.52
N HIS A 68 -16.33 6.52 -4.22
CA HIS A 68 -16.00 7.57 -3.26
C HIS A 68 -16.12 7.04 -1.82
N ILE A 69 -15.18 7.44 -0.95
CA ILE A 69 -15.14 7.08 0.46
C ILE A 69 -14.94 8.34 1.30
N ASP A 70 -15.91 8.63 2.15
CA ASP A 70 -15.79 9.64 3.19
C ASP A 70 -15.00 9.08 4.38
N PHE A 71 -14.06 9.87 4.88
CA PHE A 71 -13.51 9.64 6.21
C PHE A 71 -14.56 9.98 7.27
N LYS A 72 -14.57 9.22 8.36
CA LYS A 72 -15.49 9.45 9.48
C LYS A 72 -15.22 10.80 10.13
N ASP A 73 -13.94 11.11 10.34
CA ASP A 73 -13.46 12.39 10.84
C ASP A 73 -12.47 12.96 9.82
N SER A 74 -12.50 14.27 9.61
CA SER A 74 -11.56 14.94 8.72
C SER A 74 -10.15 14.97 9.31
N TYR A 75 -9.15 14.84 8.45
CA TYR A 75 -7.74 15.06 8.77
C TYR A 75 -7.39 16.55 8.68
N VAL A 76 -6.26 16.97 9.27
CA VAL A 76 -5.75 18.34 9.17
C VAL A 76 -5.13 18.58 7.80
N ILE A 77 -4.47 17.56 7.26
CA ILE A 77 -3.92 17.51 5.90
C ILE A 77 -4.31 16.18 5.24
N PRO A 78 -4.33 16.07 3.89
CA PRO A 78 -4.69 14.82 3.23
C PRO A 78 -3.81 13.64 3.73
N PRO A 79 -4.41 12.54 4.24
CA PRO A 79 -3.67 11.43 4.82
C PRO A 79 -3.01 10.57 3.72
N ASN A 80 -2.10 9.68 4.13
CA ASN A 80 -1.66 8.60 3.25
C ASN A 80 -2.71 7.50 3.22
N VAL A 81 -3.13 7.07 2.03
CA VAL A 81 -4.15 6.03 1.86
C VAL A 81 -3.57 4.82 1.14
N ILE A 82 -3.73 3.66 1.75
CA ILE A 82 -3.40 2.36 1.17
C ILE A 82 -4.70 1.66 0.82
N VAL A 83 -4.79 1.14 -0.41
CA VAL A 83 -5.92 0.32 -0.86
C VAL A 83 -5.39 -1.04 -1.30
N SER A 84 -6.06 -2.09 -0.85
CA SER A 84 -5.73 -3.48 -1.14
C SER A 84 -6.92 -4.16 -1.80
N LEU A 85 -6.66 -4.89 -2.90
CA LEU A 85 -7.63 -5.80 -3.49
C LEU A 85 -7.75 -7.04 -2.58
N THR A 86 -8.95 -7.32 -2.08
CA THR A 86 -9.21 -8.44 -1.15
C THR A 86 -10.07 -9.54 -1.75
N GLY A 87 -10.65 -9.33 -2.92
CA GLY A 87 -11.38 -10.36 -3.66
C GLY A 87 -11.77 -9.89 -5.06
N ILE A 88 -11.97 -10.85 -5.97
CA ILE A 88 -12.40 -10.59 -7.35
C ILE A 88 -13.27 -11.73 -7.86
N ASP A 89 -14.36 -11.35 -8.53
CA ASP A 89 -15.17 -12.23 -9.37
C ASP A 89 -15.05 -11.77 -10.84
N ARG A 90 -14.45 -12.61 -11.69
CA ARG A 90 -14.16 -12.33 -13.10
C ARG A 90 -14.49 -13.53 -13.98
N ASP A 91 -14.89 -13.27 -15.22
CA ASP A 91 -15.07 -14.30 -16.26
C ASP A 91 -13.74 -15.05 -16.46
N ASN A 92 -13.73 -16.37 -16.64
CA ASN A 92 -12.53 -17.19 -16.81
C ASN A 92 -11.92 -17.19 -18.23
N LYS A 93 -12.49 -16.48 -19.22
CA LYS A 93 -12.08 -16.55 -20.65
C LYS A 93 -10.87 -15.70 -21.06
N ALA A 94 -10.54 -14.65 -20.32
CA ALA A 94 -9.48 -13.68 -20.66
C ALA A 94 -8.36 -13.66 -19.60
N ASN A 95 -7.28 -12.89 -19.82
CA ASN A 95 -6.26 -12.73 -18.77
C ASN A 95 -6.80 -11.86 -17.61
N SER A 96 -6.26 -12.08 -16.41
CA SER A 96 -6.55 -11.23 -15.25
C SER A 96 -5.79 -9.93 -15.38
N ARG A 97 -6.51 -8.82 -15.52
CA ARG A 97 -5.94 -7.48 -15.63
C ARG A 97 -6.75 -6.53 -14.77
N ILE A 98 -6.20 -6.15 -13.64
CA ILE A 98 -6.85 -5.26 -12.68
C ILE A 98 -5.80 -4.34 -12.07
N ASN A 99 -6.17 -3.08 -11.90
CA ASN A 99 -5.46 -2.13 -11.07
C ASN A 99 -6.46 -1.51 -10.09
N VAL A 100 -6.05 -1.35 -8.83
CA VAL A 100 -6.84 -0.71 -7.78
C VAL A 100 -5.95 0.31 -7.10
N VAL A 101 -6.36 1.57 -7.10
CA VAL A 101 -5.56 2.67 -6.56
C VAL A 101 -6.43 3.67 -5.80
N ALA A 102 -5.86 4.27 -4.76
CA ALA A 102 -6.41 5.47 -4.17
C ALA A 102 -6.09 6.68 -5.07
N THR A 103 -7.08 7.52 -5.29
CA THR A 103 -6.98 8.76 -6.07
C THR A 103 -7.76 9.86 -5.37
N ASN A 104 -7.53 11.12 -5.75
CA ASN A 104 -8.27 12.28 -5.24
C ASN A 104 -8.35 12.32 -3.70
N VAL A 105 -7.25 12.02 -3.01
CA VAL A 105 -7.19 12.03 -1.55
C VAL A 105 -7.25 13.47 -1.06
N THR A 106 -8.24 13.78 -0.22
CA THR A 106 -8.42 15.06 0.48
C THR A 106 -8.41 14.83 1.99
N GLU A 107 -8.63 15.89 2.76
CA GLU A 107 -8.79 15.84 4.21
C GLU A 107 -10.07 15.10 4.64
N THR A 108 -11.08 15.06 3.77
CA THR A 108 -12.43 14.54 4.09
C THR A 108 -12.71 13.18 3.48
N GLY A 109 -11.95 12.76 2.47
CA GLY A 109 -12.21 11.49 1.79
C GLY A 109 -11.24 11.22 0.67
N PHE A 110 -11.55 10.18 -0.11
CA PHE A 110 -10.78 9.79 -1.29
C PHE A 110 -11.61 8.93 -2.23
N ASP A 111 -11.06 8.65 -3.40
CA ASP A 111 -11.66 7.77 -4.40
C ASP A 111 -10.85 6.48 -4.55
N ILE A 112 -11.52 5.33 -4.56
CA ILE A 112 -10.95 4.07 -5.04
C ILE A 112 -11.25 3.94 -6.54
N GLU A 113 -10.21 4.06 -7.39
CA GLU A 113 -10.31 3.79 -8.82
C GLU A 113 -10.03 2.30 -9.09
N TYR A 114 -11.01 1.63 -9.67
CA TYR A 114 -10.90 0.27 -10.21
C TYR A 114 -10.73 0.35 -11.71
N LYS A 115 -9.64 -0.23 -12.23
CA LYS A 115 -9.33 -0.21 -13.66
C LYS A 115 -9.10 -1.61 -14.22
N THR A 116 -9.66 -1.87 -15.40
CA THR A 116 -9.38 -3.06 -16.21
C THR A 116 -9.17 -2.67 -17.67
N TRP A 117 -8.61 -3.57 -18.50
CA TRP A 117 -8.35 -3.28 -19.90
C TRP A 117 -8.41 -4.53 -20.79
N ALA A 118 -8.26 -4.31 -22.11
CA ALA A 118 -8.39 -5.33 -23.14
C ALA A 118 -9.75 -6.04 -23.07
N ASP A 119 -9.77 -7.36 -23.09
CA ASP A 119 -10.95 -8.23 -23.11
C ASP A 119 -11.37 -8.73 -21.71
N THR A 120 -10.70 -8.32 -20.63
CA THR A 120 -11.00 -8.73 -19.26
C THR A 120 -12.40 -8.27 -18.83
N LYS A 121 -13.16 -9.15 -18.16
CA LYS A 121 -14.51 -8.89 -17.66
C LYS A 121 -14.58 -9.16 -16.16
N ILE A 122 -14.97 -8.17 -15.39
CA ILE A 122 -15.02 -8.24 -13.92
C ILE A 122 -16.45 -7.99 -13.45
N THR A 123 -17.04 -8.96 -12.77
CA THR A 123 -18.40 -8.88 -12.22
C THR A 123 -18.42 -8.14 -10.90
N SER A 124 -17.47 -8.42 -10.01
CA SER A 124 -17.37 -7.74 -8.72
C SER A 124 -15.97 -7.78 -8.11
N LEU A 125 -15.75 -6.85 -7.17
CA LEU A 125 -14.48 -6.61 -6.49
C LEU A 125 -14.73 -6.30 -5.02
N TRP A 126 -13.79 -6.77 -4.19
CA TRP A 126 -13.70 -6.42 -2.77
C TRP A 126 -12.38 -5.71 -2.53
N SER A 127 -12.43 -4.69 -1.69
CA SER A 127 -11.23 -3.94 -1.32
C SER A 127 -11.26 -3.59 0.15
N SER A 128 -10.08 -3.49 0.73
CA SER A 128 -9.88 -2.91 2.05
C SER A 128 -9.03 -1.66 1.88
N TRP A 129 -9.25 -0.67 2.72
CA TRP A 129 -8.47 0.56 2.72
C TRP A 129 -8.05 0.92 4.13
N THR A 130 -6.93 1.62 4.23
CA THR A 130 -6.41 2.20 5.47
C THR A 130 -5.86 3.58 5.18
N ALA A 131 -6.28 4.58 5.95
CA ALA A 131 -5.80 5.94 5.92
C ALA A 131 -5.01 6.24 7.20
N LEU A 132 -3.84 6.84 7.05
CA LEU A 132 -2.92 7.22 8.13
C LEU A 132 -2.48 8.67 7.93
N GLY A 133 -2.73 9.50 8.93
CA GLY A 133 -2.36 10.92 8.90
C GLY A 133 -2.72 11.62 10.21
N GLU A 134 -2.59 12.95 10.21
CA GLU A 134 -2.95 13.82 11.33
C GLU A 134 -4.18 14.66 11.02
#